data_AF-A0A7V9A623-F1
#
_entry.id   AF-A0A7V9A623-F1
#
_cell.length_a   1.000
_cell.length_b   1.000
_cell.length_c   1.000
_cell.angle_alpha   90.00
_cell.angle_beta   90.00
_cell.angle_gamma   90.00
#
_symmetry.space_group_name_H-M   'P 1'
#
loop_
_entity.id
_entity.type
_entity.pdbx_description
1 polymer ?
#
loop_
_entity_poly.entity_id
_entity_poly.type
_entity_poly.pdbx_seq_one_letter_code
_entity_poly.pdbx_strand_id
1 'polypeptide(L)' 'MSIADLNHETPHTYLVRVGHNQITVVCQTAAEAIVRAKQQLRRDFPRMWDVISSLSESKFEVQELD' A
#
# COMPACT_ATOMS: atom_id res chain seq x y z
N MET A 1 34.67 -1.72 8.67
CA MET A 1 33.48 -1.47 9.52
C MET A 1 32.59 -0.50 8.77
N SER A 2 31.41 -0.97 8.33
CA SER A 2 30.22 -0.21 7.91
C SER A 2 29.44 -1.03 6.88
N ILE A 3 28.51 -1.84 7.36
CA ILE A 3 27.25 -2.09 6.69
C ILE A 3 26.32 -2.34 7.85
N ALA A 4 25.55 -1.32 8.18
CA ALA A 4 24.38 -1.49 9.01
C ALA A 4 23.66 -2.74 8.51
N ASP A 5 23.35 -3.63 9.44
CA ASP A 5 22.30 -4.64 9.34
C ASP A 5 21.01 -3.90 8.94
N LEU A 6 20.92 -3.47 7.68
CA LEU A 6 19.67 -3.08 7.06
C LEU A 6 18.94 -4.40 6.97
N ASN A 7 18.12 -4.63 7.98
CA ASN A 7 16.91 -5.42 7.96
C ASN A 7 16.46 -5.58 6.50
N HIS A 8 16.90 -6.65 5.85
CA HIS A 8 16.51 -6.96 4.48
C HIS A 8 15.14 -7.61 4.66
N GLU A 9 14.18 -6.79 5.08
CA GLU A 9 12.79 -7.17 5.21
C GLU A 9 12.39 -7.60 3.81
N THR A 10 12.33 -8.91 3.60
CA THR A 10 11.98 -9.50 2.31
C THR A 10 10.73 -8.80 1.83
N PRO A 11 10.67 -8.33 0.57
CA PRO A 11 9.50 -7.62 0.11
C PRO A 11 8.27 -8.54 0.21
N HIS A 12 7.38 -8.22 1.14
CA HIS A 12 6.16 -8.97 1.40
C HIS A 12 5.07 -8.50 0.45
N THR A 13 4.22 -9.45 0.03
CA THR A 13 3.08 -9.11 -0.80
C THR A 13 1.94 -8.70 0.11
N TYR A 14 1.41 -7.50 -0.10
CA TYR A 14 0.28 -6.99 0.66
C TYR A 14 -0.91 -6.80 -0.26
N LEU A 15 -2.05 -7.33 0.13
CA LEU A 15 -3.35 -7.05 -0.45
C LEU A 15 -4.00 -5.91 0.32
N VAL A 16 -4.10 -4.74 -0.31
CA VAL A 16 -4.80 -3.59 0.22
C VAL A 16 -6.21 -3.57 -0.37
N ARG A 17 -7.22 -3.63 0.50
CA ARG A 17 -8.62 -3.51 0.13
C ARG A 17 -9.15 -2.15 0.53
N VAL A 18 -9.86 -1.48 -0.37
CA VAL A 18 -10.56 -0.24 -0.09
C VAL A 18 -11.95 -0.27 -0.73
N GLY A 19 -12.98 -0.40 0.11
CA GLY A 19 -14.34 -0.60 -0.37
C GLY A 19 -14.45 -1.85 -1.25
N HIS A 20 -14.78 -1.68 -2.53
CA HIS A 20 -14.86 -2.77 -3.51
C HIS A 20 -13.57 -3.00 -4.32
N ASN A 21 -12.56 -2.13 -4.16
CA ASN A 21 -11.30 -2.27 -4.89
C ASN A 21 -10.30 -3.07 -4.06
N GLN A 22 -9.57 -3.97 -4.73
CA GLN A 22 -8.49 -4.76 -4.13
C GLN A 22 -7.23 -4.54 -4.95
N ILE A 23 -6.12 -4.26 -4.27
CA ILE A 23 -4.87 -3.91 -4.90
C ILE A 23 -3.77 -4.68 -4.23
N THR A 24 -3.04 -5.45 -5.01
CA THR A 24 -1.89 -6.19 -4.53
C THR A 24 -0.63 -5.36 -4.78
N VAL A 25 0.11 -5.09 -3.72
CA VAL A 25 1.35 -4.31 -3.77
C VAL A 25 2.45 -5.08 -3.04
N VAL A 26 3.65 -5.05 -3.59
CA VAL A 26 4.82 -5.67 -2.99
C VAL A 26 5.62 -4.59 -2.28
N CYS A 27 5.72 -4.68 -0.96
CA CYS A 27 6.31 -3.64 -0.09
C CYS A 27 7.01 -4.29 1.11
N GLN A 28 7.82 -3.51 1.83
CA GLN A 28 8.48 -4.01 3.04
C GLN A 28 7.59 -3.87 4.28
N THR A 29 6.64 -2.93 4.24
CA THR A 29 5.77 -2.64 5.40
C THR A 29 4.32 -2.41 4.96
N ALA A 30 3.39 -2.67 5.88
CA ALA A 30 1.96 -2.39 5.67
C ALA A 30 1.67 -0.89 5.43
N ALA A 31 2.45 0.02 6.04
CA ALA A 31 2.31 1.46 5.80
C ALA A 31 2.68 1.83 4.35
N GLU A 32 3.79 1.28 3.83
CA GLU A 32 4.16 1.44 2.42
C GLU A 32 3.09 0.86 1.49
N ALA A 33 2.49 -0.27 1.84
CA ALA A 33 1.43 -0.89 1.05
C ALA A 33 0.25 0.07 0.83
N ILE A 34 -0.20 0.78 1.87
CA ILE A 34 -1.29 1.77 1.76
C ILE A 34 -0.89 2.92 0.84
N VAL A 35 0.32 3.45 0.98
CA VAL A 35 0.82 4.55 0.14
C VAL A 35 0.85 4.13 -1.33
N ARG A 36 1.37 2.93 -1.62
CA ARG A 36 1.43 2.40 -2.99
C ARG A 36 0.06 2.12 -3.57
N ALA A 37 -0.84 1.54 -2.77
CA ALA A 37 -2.23 1.32 -3.15
C ALA A 37 -2.95 2.63 -3.48
N LYS A 38 -2.77 3.68 -2.66
CA LYS A 38 -3.31 5.03 -2.92
C LYS A 38 -2.77 5.62 -4.22
N GLN A 39 -1.48 5.50 -4.48
CA GLN A 39 -0.88 5.97 -5.73
C GLN A 39 -1.44 5.23 -6.96
N GLN A 40 -1.64 3.92 -6.85
CA GLN A 40 -2.21 3.11 -7.92
C GLN A 40 -3.67 3.48 -8.19
N LEU A 41 -4.49 3.65 -7.15
CA LEU A 41 -5.88 4.14 -7.28
C LEU A 41 -5.96 5.50 -7.92
N ARG A 42 -5.06 6.42 -7.57
CA ARG A 42 -5.02 7.77 -8.16
C ARG A 42 -4.70 7.74 -9.65
N ARG A 43 -3.89 6.77 -10.08
CA ARG A 43 -3.56 6.55 -11.50
C ARG A 43 -4.71 5.90 -12.26
N ASP A 44 -5.35 4.91 -11.65
CA ASP A 44 -6.45 4.15 -12.26
C ASP A 44 -7.75 4.99 -12.33
N PHE A 45 -8.02 5.76 -11.26
CA PHE A 45 -9.17 6.63 -11.13
C PHE A 45 -8.76 8.10 -10.93
N PRO A 46 -8.19 8.77 -11.96
CA PRO A 46 -7.77 10.17 -11.83
C PRO A 46 -8.94 11.10 -11.50
N ARG A 47 -10.17 10.74 -11.91
CA ARG A 47 -11.40 11.48 -11.55
C ARG A 47 -11.79 11.32 -10.08
N MET A 48 -11.37 10.25 -9.43
CA MET A 48 -11.63 10.00 -8.00
C MET A 48 -10.47 10.42 -7.11
N TRP A 49 -9.47 11.14 -7.66
CA TRP A 49 -8.29 11.58 -6.92
C TRP A 49 -8.64 12.27 -5.60
N ASP A 50 -9.63 13.16 -5.62
CA ASP A 50 -10.09 13.93 -4.46
C ASP A 50 -10.61 12.99 -3.36
N VAL A 51 -11.49 12.05 -3.73
CA VAL A 51 -12.01 11.01 -2.83
C VAL A 51 -10.88 10.14 -2.27
N ILE A 52 -9.97 9.65 -3.12
CA ILE A 52 -8.84 8.80 -2.71
C ILE A 52 -7.89 9.55 -1.78
N SER A 53 -7.73 10.86 -1.97
CA SER A 53 -6.89 11.71 -1.13
C SER A 53 -7.55 12.07 0.20
N SER A 54 -8.87 12.22 0.24
CA SER A 54 -9.64 12.41 1.49
C SER A 54 -9.89 11.11 2.26
N LEU A 55 -9.68 9.93 1.67
CA LEU A 55 -9.86 8.65 2.35
C LEU A 55 -8.80 8.46 3.45
N SER A 56 -9.28 8.32 4.68
CA SER A 56 -8.47 7.98 5.85
C SER A 56 -7.85 6.59 5.70
N GLU A 57 -6.64 6.42 6.24
CA GLU A 57 -5.88 5.16 6.20
C GLU A 57 -6.65 4.00 6.86
N SER A 58 -7.52 4.29 7.82
CA SER A 58 -8.40 3.30 8.46
C SER A 58 -9.43 2.65 7.52
N LYS A 59 -9.63 3.19 6.31
CA LYS A 59 -10.47 2.58 5.27
C LYS A 59 -9.71 1.59 4.38
N PHE A 60 -8.40 1.54 4.52
CA PHE A 60 -7.54 0.63 3.77
C PHE A 60 -7.24 -0.58 4.65
N GLU A 61 -7.87 -1.69 4.33
CA GLU A 61 -7.57 -2.97 4.97
C GLU A 61 -6.35 -3.59 4.30
N VAL A 62 -5.25 -3.68 5.04
CA VAL A 62 -4.01 -4.31 4.56
C VAL A 62 -3.97 -5.74 5.07
N GLN A 63 -3.87 -6.68 4.14
CA GLN A 63 -3.70 -8.10 4.42
C GLN A 63 -2.38 -8.55 3.83
N GLU A 64 -1.47 -9.04 4.66
CA GLU A 64 -0.25 -9.68 4.18
C GLU A 64 -0.61 -11.02 3.51
N LEU A 65 -0.08 -11.22 2.31
CA LEU A 65 -0.14 -12.47 1.57
C LEU A 65 1.27 -13.07 1.64
N ASP A 66 1.38 -14.10 2.49
CA ASP A 66 2.56 -14.97 2.64
C ASP A 66 2.76 -15.85 1.39
#